data_AF-A0A946QX99-F1
#
_entry.id   AF-A0A946QX99-F1
#
_cell.length_a   1.000
_cell.length_b   1.000
_cell.length_c   1.000
_cell.angle_alpha   90.00
_cell.angle_beta   90.00
_cell.angle_gamma   90.00
#
_symmetry.space_group_name_H-M   'P 1'
#
loop_
_entity.id
_entity.type
_entity.pdbx_description
1 polymer ?
#
loop_
_entity_poly.entity_id
_entity_poly.type
_entity_poly.pdbx_seq_one_letter_code
_entity_poly.pdbx_strand_id
1 'polypeptide(L)'
;MIKADPRTLIEFTTTDRQKEVINAVIKNGSATKAAKELNCDRRTVDKMIVRLEKIAASNGVAPHRDLTHQTAEGFQAKRISTAYKEDGSVALQWVIQEPDKQSLQQRLNYMLEGIKDDLTGFKKAVKPPAKVNADYLAMYIIGDHHFGMLADSETKLDDDDWDVKIASQILLDSTERLANRVGDAEIGVLLNVGDFFHADSSKNETTAGTRVDVDTRIGKTFKLAGRLFQILVEKMLKTHK
;
A
#
# COMPACT_ATOMS: atom_id res chain seq x y z
N MET A 1 -16.90 19.33 17.90
CA MET A 1 -17.26 20.58 17.18
C MET A 1 -16.38 20.64 15.95
N ILE A 2 -16.92 20.90 14.75
CA ILE A 2 -16.12 21.04 13.53
C ILE A 2 -15.26 22.30 13.71
N LYS A 3 -13.94 22.16 13.75
CA LYS A 3 -13.01 23.28 13.93
C LYS A 3 -12.44 23.80 12.60
N ALA A 4 -12.37 22.96 11.58
CA ALA A 4 -11.90 23.32 10.24
C ALA A 4 -13.03 23.83 9.35
N ASP A 5 -12.77 24.87 8.54
CA ASP A 5 -13.71 25.32 7.51
C ASP A 5 -13.85 24.23 6.42
N PRO A 6 -15.05 23.66 6.19
CA PRO A 6 -15.28 22.65 5.17
C PRO A 6 -14.85 23.06 3.75
N ARG A 7 -14.81 24.37 3.45
CA ARG A 7 -14.38 24.88 2.14
C ARG A 7 -12.91 24.56 1.84
N THR A 8 -12.05 24.55 2.86
CA THR A 8 -10.63 24.24 2.67
C THR A 8 -10.37 22.74 2.54
N LEU A 9 -11.37 21.89 2.72
CA LEU A 9 -11.24 20.44 2.67
C LEU A 9 -11.62 19.85 1.30
N ILE A 10 -12.24 20.63 0.41
CA ILE A 10 -12.76 20.15 -0.88
C ILE A 10 -11.63 19.64 -1.81
N GLU A 11 -10.47 20.30 -1.79
CA GLU A 11 -9.30 19.97 -2.60
C GLU A 11 -8.64 18.65 -2.17
N PHE A 12 -8.90 18.20 -0.94
CA PHE A 12 -8.33 16.97 -0.36
C PHE A 12 -9.24 15.75 -0.51
N THR A 13 -10.33 15.87 -1.28
CA THR A 13 -11.27 14.78 -1.51
C THR A 13 -10.75 13.80 -2.56
N THR A 14 -10.70 12.52 -2.23
CA THR A 14 -10.19 11.45 -3.10
C THR A 14 -11.30 10.61 -3.75
N THR A 15 -12.54 10.77 -3.31
CA THR A 15 -13.69 10.01 -3.81
C THR A 15 -14.89 10.92 -4.05
N ASP A 16 -15.77 10.53 -4.99
CA ASP A 16 -16.98 11.30 -5.29
C ASP A 16 -17.91 11.43 -4.08
N ARG A 17 -17.99 10.38 -3.24
CA ARG A 17 -18.76 10.42 -2.00
C ARG A 17 -18.21 11.47 -1.01
N GLN A 18 -16.89 11.66 -0.94
CA GLN A 18 -16.31 12.70 -0.10
C GLN A 18 -16.63 14.11 -0.62
N LYS A 19 -16.57 14.30 -1.95
CA LYS A 19 -16.96 15.56 -2.59
C LYS A 19 -18.42 15.90 -2.31
N GLU A 20 -19.31 14.93 -2.48
CA GLU A 20 -20.74 15.08 -2.21
C GLU A 20 -21.01 15.48 -0.76
N VAL A 21 -20.37 14.80 0.20
CA VAL A 21 -20.54 15.06 1.63
C VAL A 21 -20.05 16.46 2.01
N ILE A 22 -18.86 16.87 1.54
CA ILE A 22 -18.32 18.21 1.82
C ILE A 22 -19.18 19.30 1.19
N ASN A 23 -19.63 19.12 -0.06
CA ASN A 23 -20.52 20.07 -0.71
C ASN A 23 -21.85 20.24 0.01
N ALA A 24 -22.43 19.15 0.53
CA ALA A 24 -23.65 19.23 1.34
C ALA A 24 -23.41 19.98 2.66
N VAL A 25 -22.24 19.81 3.29
CA VAL A 25 -21.88 20.53 4.51
C VAL A 25 -21.66 22.03 4.21
N ILE A 26 -21.00 22.38 3.11
CA ILE A 26 -20.81 23.77 2.66
C ILE A 26 -22.16 24.42 2.36
N LYS A 27 -23.02 23.74 1.59
CA LYS A 27 -24.36 24.22 1.20
C LYS A 27 -25.24 24.51 2.41
N ASN A 28 -25.26 23.60 3.39
CA ASN A 28 -26.17 23.71 4.53
C ASN A 28 -25.58 24.41 5.76
N GLY A 29 -24.27 24.63 5.79
CA GLY A 29 -23.53 25.21 6.92
C GLY A 29 -23.57 24.36 8.20
N SER A 30 -24.07 23.12 8.14
CA SER A 30 -24.25 22.26 9.30
C SER A 30 -24.19 20.79 8.92
N ALA A 31 -23.35 20.02 9.61
CA ALA A 31 -23.26 18.57 9.44
C ALA A 31 -24.58 17.85 9.72
N THR A 32 -25.39 18.35 10.65
CA THR A 32 -26.71 17.80 10.95
C THR A 32 -27.68 17.96 9.78
N LYS A 33 -27.66 19.12 9.11
CA LYS A 33 -28.51 19.38 7.94
C LYS A 33 -28.01 18.60 6.71
N ALA A 34 -26.70 18.54 6.51
CA ALA A 34 -26.08 17.75 5.44
C ALA A 34 -26.38 16.25 5.58
N ALA A 35 -26.31 15.70 6.80
CA ALA A 35 -26.64 14.30 7.06
C ALA A 35 -28.11 13.97 6.70
N LYS A 36 -29.05 14.89 6.98
CA LYS A 36 -30.45 14.76 6.58
C LYS A 36 -30.64 14.78 5.06
N GLU A 37 -29.98 15.69 4.35
CA GLU A 37 -30.03 15.75 2.88
C GLU A 37 -29.45 14.47 2.24
N LEU A 38 -28.36 13.95 2.81
CA LEU A 38 -27.64 12.78 2.29
C LEU A 38 -28.17 11.44 2.80
N ASN A 39 -29.28 11.47 3.55
CA ASN A 39 -29.90 10.30 4.19
C ASN A 39 -28.88 9.40 4.90
N CYS A 40 -27.99 9.98 5.70
CA CYS A 40 -26.97 9.25 6.43
C CYS A 40 -26.84 9.71 7.89
N ASP A 41 -26.16 8.90 8.70
CA ASP A 41 -25.92 9.24 10.11
C ASP A 41 -24.95 10.42 10.24
N ARG A 42 -25.24 11.36 11.14
CA ARG A 42 -24.41 12.56 11.39
C ARG A 42 -22.97 12.21 11.79
N ARG A 43 -22.75 11.08 12.47
CA ARG A 43 -21.41 10.59 12.82
C ARG A 43 -20.60 10.20 11.57
N THR A 44 -21.25 9.77 10.50
CA THR A 44 -20.60 9.46 9.21
C THR A 44 -20.00 10.73 8.61
N VAL A 45 -20.78 11.82 8.61
CA VAL A 45 -20.33 13.14 8.14
C VAL A 45 -19.16 13.65 9.00
N ASP A 46 -19.29 13.61 10.33
CA ASP A 46 -18.21 14.04 11.24
C ASP A 46 -16.90 13.24 11.01
N LYS A 47 -16.99 11.90 10.93
CA LYS A 47 -15.82 11.03 10.69
C LYS A 47 -15.15 11.36 9.36
N MET A 48 -15.92 11.68 8.33
CA MET A 48 -15.40 12.05 7.03
C MET A 48 -14.66 13.38 7.07
N ILE A 49 -15.23 14.39 7.73
CA ILE A 49 -14.56 15.70 7.93
C ILE A 49 -13.25 15.53 8.69
N VAL A 50 -13.24 14.76 9.78
CA VAL A 50 -12.02 14.49 10.57
C VAL A 50 -10.95 13.77 9.73
N ARG A 51 -11.36 12.87 8.82
CA ARG A 51 -10.42 12.17 7.93
C ARG A 51 -9.82 13.13 6.90
N LEU A 52 -10.63 13.99 6.30
CA LEU A 52 -10.17 14.99 5.35
C LEU A 52 -9.28 16.05 6.03
N GLU A 53 -9.57 16.44 7.26
CA GLU A 53 -8.72 17.33 8.05
C GLU A 53 -7.35 16.72 8.32
N LYS A 54 -7.26 15.40 8.58
CA LYS A 54 -5.97 14.71 8.71
C LYS A 54 -5.16 14.74 7.41
N ILE A 55 -5.81 14.56 6.26
CA ILE A 55 -5.17 14.62 4.94
C ILE A 55 -4.72 16.06 4.62
N ALA A 56 -5.57 17.05 4.90
CA ALA A 56 -5.21 18.45 4.73
C ALA A 56 -4.00 18.81 5.62
N ALA A 57 -4.00 18.38 6.89
CA ALA A 57 -2.91 18.64 7.82
C ALA A 57 -1.59 17.98 7.42
N SER A 58 -1.60 16.77 6.85
CA SER A 58 -0.37 16.13 6.31
C SER A 58 0.21 16.88 5.12
N ASN A 59 -0.60 17.69 4.44
CA ASN A 59 -0.21 18.59 3.35
C ASN A 59 0.02 20.04 3.83
N GLY A 60 0.12 20.29 5.14
CA GLY A 60 0.37 21.62 5.69
C GLY A 60 -0.85 22.56 5.73
N VAL A 61 -2.07 22.03 5.55
CA VAL A 61 -3.31 22.82 5.55
C VAL A 61 -4.19 22.47 6.75
N ALA A 62 -4.21 23.36 7.73
CA ALA A 62 -5.16 23.41 8.85
C ALA A 62 -5.27 24.87 9.34
N PRO A 63 -6.08 25.72 8.69
CA PRO A 63 -6.14 27.15 8.99
C PRO A 63 -6.53 27.47 10.43
N HIS A 64 -7.35 26.63 11.05
CA HIS A 64 -7.74 26.74 12.46
C HIS A 64 -6.61 26.39 13.46
N ARG A 65 -5.42 26.07 12.97
CA ARG A 65 -4.18 25.82 13.73
C ARG A 65 -2.98 26.55 13.10
N ASP A 66 -3.24 27.65 12.41
CA ASP A 66 -2.23 28.49 11.75
C ASP A 66 -1.41 27.77 10.66
N LEU A 67 -1.92 26.65 10.12
CA LEU A 67 -1.30 25.94 9.00
C LEU A 67 -2.00 26.36 7.70
N THR A 68 -1.45 27.37 7.00
CA THR A 68 -2.08 27.94 5.79
C THR A 68 -1.26 27.71 4.52
N HIS A 69 -0.07 27.13 4.64
CA HIS A 69 0.84 26.90 3.52
C HIS A 69 0.78 25.45 3.08
N GLN A 70 0.09 25.21 1.97
CA GLN A 70 0.05 23.91 1.33
C GLN A 70 1.45 23.50 0.83
N THR A 71 1.76 22.22 0.97
CA THR A 71 2.98 21.64 0.40
C THR A 71 2.95 21.64 -1.13
N ALA A 72 4.12 21.56 -1.75
CA ALA A 72 4.22 21.38 -3.19
C ALA A 72 3.62 20.02 -3.60
N GLU A 73 3.16 19.93 -4.86
CA GLU A 73 2.66 18.68 -5.40
C GLU A 73 3.74 17.58 -5.31
N GLY A 74 3.36 16.41 -4.78
CA GLY A 74 4.29 15.28 -4.56
C GLY A 74 5.20 15.43 -3.33
N PHE A 75 4.93 16.39 -2.44
CA PHE A 75 5.63 16.57 -1.17
C PHE A 75 4.65 16.55 0.01
N GLN A 76 5.09 15.96 1.13
CA GLN A 76 4.37 16.01 2.40
C GLN A 76 5.11 16.89 3.42
N ALA A 77 4.37 17.45 4.38
CA ALA A 77 4.96 18.28 5.42
C ALA A 77 5.73 17.39 6.41
N LYS A 78 7.06 17.46 6.40
CA LYS A 78 7.91 16.71 7.34
C LYS A 78 7.84 17.31 8.74
N ARG A 79 7.97 18.64 8.81
CA ARG A 79 7.94 19.41 10.07
C ARG A 79 7.47 20.83 9.78
N ILE A 80 6.63 21.35 10.66
CA ILE A 80 6.23 22.75 10.64
C ILE A 80 6.68 23.38 11.95
N SER A 81 7.42 24.49 11.87
CA SER A 81 7.89 25.26 13.03
C SER A 81 7.33 26.67 12.95
N THR A 82 6.46 27.04 13.88
CA THR A 82 5.84 28.37 13.94
C THR A 82 6.43 29.16 15.09
N ALA A 83 7.00 30.33 14.78
CA ALA A 83 7.36 31.35 15.76
C ALA A 83 6.18 32.29 15.97
N TYR A 84 5.74 32.44 17.21
CA TYR A 84 4.65 33.33 17.62
C TYR A 84 5.23 34.62 18.24
N LYS A 85 4.55 35.75 18.01
CA LYS A 85 4.82 37.03 18.69
C LYS A 85 4.16 37.03 20.08
N GLU A 86 4.48 38.05 20.88
CA GLU A 86 3.90 38.25 22.23
C GLU A 86 2.37 38.38 22.21
N ASP A 87 1.80 38.88 21.11
CA ASP A 87 0.34 39.01 20.92
C ASP A 87 -0.35 37.72 20.45
N GLY A 88 0.39 36.63 20.27
CA GLY A 88 -0.09 35.35 19.76
C GLY A 88 -0.22 35.29 18.23
N SER A 89 0.11 36.35 17.50
CA SER A 89 0.15 36.32 16.03
C SER A 89 1.40 35.58 15.52
N VAL A 90 1.32 34.96 14.35
CA VAL A 90 2.45 34.25 13.73
C VAL A 90 3.48 35.26 13.23
N ALA A 91 4.72 35.16 13.73
CA ALA A 91 5.87 35.93 13.26
C ALA A 91 6.51 35.29 12.02
N LEU A 92 6.71 33.97 12.06
CA LEU A 92 7.39 33.20 11.02
C LEU A 92 6.94 31.74 11.08
N GLN A 93 6.81 31.09 9.92
CA GLN A 93 6.53 29.66 9.85
C GLN A 93 7.46 28.97 8.85
N TRP A 94 8.21 27.99 9.33
CA TRP A 94 9.05 27.12 8.50
C TRP A 94 8.28 25.86 8.15
N VAL A 95 7.93 25.68 6.89
CA VAL A 95 7.33 24.45 6.36
C VAL A 95 8.41 23.62 5.69
N ILE A 96 8.99 22.68 6.44
CA ILE A 96 9.99 21.74 5.92
C ILE A 96 9.25 20.61 5.24
N GLN A 97 9.47 20.45 3.94
CA GLN A 97 8.82 19.44 3.10
C GLN A 97 9.79 18.28 2.84
N GLU A 98 9.25 17.09 2.64
CA GLU A 98 10.00 15.95 2.10
C GLU A 98 9.23 15.36 0.92
N PRO A 99 9.92 14.79 -0.10
CA PRO A 99 9.23 14.07 -1.16
C PRO A 99 8.32 13.05 -0.51
N ASP A 100 7.11 12.90 -1.04
CA ASP A 100 6.19 11.88 -0.60
C ASP A 100 6.97 10.58 -0.55
N LYS A 101 7.13 9.98 0.65
CA LYS A 101 7.94 8.78 0.84
C LYS A 101 7.55 7.85 -0.28
N GLN A 102 8.45 7.52 -1.22
CA GLN A 102 8.17 6.75 -2.44
C GLN A 102 7.19 5.63 -2.13
N SER A 103 5.91 5.95 -2.31
CA SER A 103 4.93 5.43 -1.36
C SER A 103 4.61 4.01 -1.75
N LEU A 104 4.02 3.26 -0.84
CA LEU A 104 3.44 1.95 -1.12
C LEU A 104 2.83 1.87 -2.54
N GLN A 105 2.24 2.96 -3.04
CA GLN A 105 1.74 3.12 -4.40
C GLN A 105 2.76 2.89 -5.52
N GLN A 106 3.99 3.40 -5.43
CA GLN A 106 5.03 3.13 -6.44
C GLN A 106 5.43 1.66 -6.44
N ARG A 107 5.56 1.05 -5.25
CA ARG A 107 5.84 -0.40 -5.12
C ARG A 107 4.70 -1.24 -5.70
N LEU A 108 3.46 -0.87 -5.39
CA LEU A 108 2.26 -1.48 -5.94
C LEU A 108 2.21 -1.32 -7.46
N ASN A 109 2.56 -0.16 -8.00
CA ASN A 109 2.63 0.05 -9.44
C ASN A 109 3.64 -0.88 -10.10
N TYR A 110 4.86 -1.02 -9.55
CA TYR A 110 5.84 -1.97 -10.06
C TYR A 110 5.37 -3.43 -9.96
N MET A 111 4.69 -3.79 -8.86
CA MET A 111 4.12 -5.13 -8.71
C MET A 111 3.00 -5.39 -9.73
N LEU A 112 2.12 -4.41 -9.94
CA LEU A 112 1.05 -4.45 -10.94
C LEU A 112 1.61 -4.52 -12.37
N GLU A 113 2.68 -3.79 -12.67
CA GLU A 113 3.43 -3.92 -13.93
C GLU A 113 4.04 -5.30 -14.10
N GLY A 114 4.42 -5.96 -13.01
CA GLY A 114 4.86 -7.36 -13.01
C GLY A 114 3.74 -8.32 -13.40
N ILE A 115 2.53 -8.08 -12.91
CA ILE A 115 1.35 -8.91 -13.17
C ILE A 115 0.82 -8.71 -14.60
N LYS A 116 1.01 -7.54 -15.19
CA LYS A 116 0.60 -7.27 -16.58
C LYS A 116 1.53 -7.99 -17.55
N ASP A 117 0.94 -8.74 -18.47
CA ASP A 117 1.61 -9.25 -19.66
C ASP A 117 2.01 -8.06 -20.55
N ASP A 118 3.27 -8.06 -21.01
CA ASP A 118 3.85 -6.93 -21.75
C ASP A 118 3.13 -6.69 -23.11
N LEU A 119 2.30 -7.62 -23.61
CA LEU A 119 1.57 -7.52 -24.88
C LEU A 119 0.04 -7.52 -24.76
N THR A 120 -0.53 -8.14 -23.71
CA THR A 120 -1.97 -8.44 -23.67
C THR A 120 -2.70 -8.00 -22.39
N GLY A 121 -1.99 -7.42 -21.41
CA GLY A 121 -2.61 -6.98 -20.14
C GLY A 121 -2.77 -8.11 -19.13
N PHE A 122 -3.91 -8.23 -18.46
CA PHE A 122 -4.11 -9.31 -17.48
C PHE A 122 -4.33 -10.65 -18.18
N LYS A 123 -3.67 -11.71 -17.70
CA LYS A 123 -3.83 -13.06 -18.24
C LYS A 123 -5.27 -13.57 -18.10
N LYS A 124 -5.67 -14.43 -19.04
CA LYS A 124 -6.99 -15.08 -19.06
C LYS A 124 -7.14 -15.99 -17.84
N ALA A 125 -8.36 -16.03 -17.28
CA ALA A 125 -8.70 -16.90 -16.17
C ALA A 125 -8.42 -18.38 -16.51
N VAL A 126 -7.84 -19.11 -15.54
CA VAL A 126 -7.64 -20.55 -15.62
C VAL A 126 -8.99 -21.23 -15.48
N LYS A 127 -9.22 -22.33 -16.22
CA LYS A 127 -10.45 -23.12 -16.05
C LYS A 127 -10.45 -23.76 -14.66
N PRO A 128 -11.56 -23.67 -13.91
CA PRO A 128 -11.63 -24.25 -12.58
C PRO A 128 -11.49 -25.78 -12.62
N PRO A 129 -10.96 -26.38 -11.55
CA PRO A 129 -10.87 -27.84 -11.42
C PRO A 129 -12.25 -28.51 -11.50
N ALA A 130 -12.30 -29.68 -12.13
CA ALA A 130 -13.56 -30.41 -12.36
C ALA A 130 -14.15 -31.05 -11.10
N LYS A 131 -13.30 -31.37 -10.12
CA LYS A 131 -13.68 -31.95 -8.83
C LYS A 131 -13.01 -31.17 -7.72
N VAL A 132 -13.82 -30.78 -6.75
CA VAL A 132 -13.36 -30.14 -5.50
C VAL A 132 -14.24 -30.58 -4.34
N ASN A 133 -13.70 -30.48 -3.13
CA ASN A 133 -14.37 -30.73 -1.87
C ASN A 133 -14.48 -29.42 -1.08
N ALA A 134 -15.71 -28.96 -0.87
CA ALA A 134 -16.03 -27.72 -0.17
C ALA A 134 -15.70 -27.77 1.34
N ASP A 135 -15.55 -28.96 1.91
CA ASP A 135 -15.20 -29.14 3.33
C ASP A 135 -13.71 -28.89 3.59
N TYR A 136 -12.88 -28.80 2.54
CA TYR A 136 -11.43 -28.70 2.64
C TYR A 136 -10.90 -27.32 2.22
N LEU A 137 -9.92 -26.84 2.99
CA LEU A 137 -9.19 -25.60 2.78
C LEU A 137 -7.68 -25.91 2.70
N ALA A 138 -7.03 -25.49 1.62
CA ALA A 138 -5.59 -25.58 1.47
C ALA A 138 -4.92 -24.23 1.81
N MET A 139 -3.96 -24.25 2.75
CA MET A 139 -3.21 -23.06 3.16
C MET A 139 -1.77 -23.14 2.63
N TYR A 140 -1.36 -22.14 1.86
CA TYR A 140 -0.01 -21.97 1.32
C TYR A 140 0.60 -20.75 1.99
N ILE A 141 1.48 -20.99 2.97
CA ILE A 141 2.02 -19.93 3.81
C ILE A 141 3.41 -19.57 3.35
N ILE A 142 3.62 -18.31 3.00
CA ILE A 142 4.93 -17.71 2.71
C ILE A 142 5.36 -16.93 3.96
N GLY A 143 6.52 -17.27 4.50
CA GLY A 143 7.14 -16.56 5.63
C GLY A 143 8.17 -15.52 5.18
N ASP A 144 9.31 -15.47 5.87
CA ASP A 144 10.45 -14.58 5.57
C ASP A 144 11.21 -15.02 4.32
N HIS A 145 10.61 -14.79 3.16
CA HIS A 145 11.15 -15.23 1.89
C HIS A 145 12.31 -14.36 1.38
N HIS A 146 12.46 -13.13 1.88
CA HIS A 146 13.56 -12.21 1.53
C HIS A 146 13.86 -12.15 0.02
N PHE A 147 12.81 -12.01 -0.79
CA PHE A 147 12.91 -11.86 -2.22
C PHE A 147 13.71 -10.58 -2.57
N GLY A 148 14.78 -10.75 -3.34
CA GLY A 148 15.71 -9.68 -3.68
C GLY A 148 16.98 -9.62 -2.83
N MET A 149 17.13 -10.49 -1.83
CA MET A 149 18.40 -10.68 -1.11
C MET A 149 19.47 -11.23 -2.05
N LEU A 150 20.72 -10.82 -1.83
CA LEU A 150 21.90 -11.44 -2.40
C LEU A 150 22.71 -12.06 -1.27
N ALA A 151 22.95 -13.36 -1.33
CA ALA A 151 23.90 -14.02 -0.44
C ALA A 151 24.80 -14.93 -1.29
N ASP A 152 26.11 -14.74 -1.16
CA ASP A 152 27.12 -15.51 -1.86
C ASP A 152 27.66 -16.60 -0.92
N SER A 153 27.63 -17.85 -1.38
CA SER A 153 28.18 -19.01 -0.68
C SER A 153 29.62 -18.80 -0.21
N GLU A 154 30.46 -18.06 -0.95
CA GLU A 154 31.86 -17.77 -0.56
C GLU A 154 31.98 -16.95 0.73
N THR A 155 30.91 -16.24 1.11
CA THR A 155 30.93 -15.27 2.22
C THR A 155 30.15 -15.74 3.46
N LYS A 156 29.62 -16.96 3.45
CA LYS A 156 28.82 -17.50 4.56
C LYS A 156 29.24 -18.91 4.99
N LEU A 157 28.58 -19.43 6.02
CA LEU A 157 28.91 -20.71 6.68
C LEU A 157 28.39 -21.95 5.93
N ASP A 158 27.49 -21.76 4.98
CA ASP A 158 26.91 -22.83 4.17
C ASP A 158 27.24 -22.60 2.68
N ASP A 159 27.05 -23.64 1.86
CA ASP A 159 27.46 -23.63 0.45
C ASP A 159 26.35 -23.16 -0.52
N ASP A 160 25.22 -22.63 -0.03
CA ASP A 160 24.05 -22.32 -0.87
C ASP A 160 24.02 -20.86 -1.33
N ASP A 161 23.93 -20.55 -2.62
CA ASP A 161 23.69 -19.16 -3.04
C ASP A 161 22.25 -18.71 -2.78
N TRP A 162 22.03 -17.39 -2.72
CA TRP A 162 20.69 -16.80 -2.73
C TRP A 162 20.62 -15.59 -3.65
N ASP A 163 19.70 -15.65 -4.61
CA ASP A 163 19.36 -14.55 -5.51
C ASP A 163 17.86 -14.61 -5.89
N VAL A 164 17.36 -13.66 -6.69
CA VAL A 164 15.94 -13.66 -7.08
C VAL A 164 15.53 -14.88 -7.91
N LYS A 165 16.47 -15.53 -8.61
CA LYS A 165 16.16 -16.72 -9.43
C LYS A 165 15.94 -17.93 -8.53
N ILE A 166 16.84 -18.13 -7.57
CA ILE A 166 16.76 -19.20 -6.57
C ILE A 166 15.49 -19.03 -5.73
N ALA A 167 15.26 -17.81 -5.23
CA ALA A 167 14.05 -17.49 -4.47
C ALA A 167 12.75 -17.78 -5.27
N SER A 168 12.72 -17.38 -6.55
CA SER A 168 11.58 -17.66 -7.44
C SER A 168 11.35 -19.16 -7.61
N GLN A 169 12.41 -19.93 -7.88
CA GLN A 169 12.32 -21.35 -8.13
C GLN A 169 11.82 -22.11 -6.90
N ILE A 170 12.32 -21.75 -5.70
CA ILE A 170 11.88 -22.34 -4.44
C ILE A 170 10.38 -22.17 -4.22
N LEU A 171 9.83 -20.97 -4.45
CA LEU A 171 8.38 -20.76 -4.28
C LEU A 171 7.56 -21.49 -5.35
N LEU A 172 8.04 -21.54 -6.60
CA LEU A 172 7.38 -22.28 -7.67
C LEU A 172 7.29 -23.77 -7.34
N ASP A 173 8.42 -24.38 -6.96
CA ASP A 173 8.52 -25.80 -6.67
C ASP A 173 7.77 -26.17 -5.39
N SER A 174 7.86 -25.32 -4.36
CA SER A 174 7.12 -25.52 -3.10
C SER A 174 5.62 -25.45 -3.32
N THR A 175 5.15 -24.47 -4.09
CA THR A 175 3.72 -24.31 -4.38
C THR A 175 3.20 -25.47 -5.22
N GLU A 176 3.95 -25.91 -6.23
CA GLU A 176 3.58 -27.07 -7.04
C GLU A 176 3.55 -28.36 -6.21
N ARG A 177 4.56 -28.59 -5.37
CA ARG A 177 4.61 -29.74 -4.48
C ARG A 177 3.45 -29.76 -3.48
N LEU A 178 3.09 -28.60 -2.91
CA LEU A 178 1.95 -28.48 -2.00
C LEU A 178 0.63 -28.69 -2.74
N ALA A 179 0.45 -28.07 -3.91
CA ALA A 179 -0.75 -28.23 -4.73
C ALA A 179 -1.02 -29.68 -5.12
N ASN A 180 0.04 -30.42 -5.48
CA ASN A 180 -0.07 -31.84 -5.78
C ASN A 180 -0.38 -32.71 -4.56
N ARG A 181 -0.21 -32.19 -3.33
CA ARG A 181 -0.37 -32.95 -2.08
C ARG A 181 -1.68 -32.66 -1.34
N VAL A 182 -2.20 -31.44 -1.44
CA VAL A 182 -3.41 -31.01 -0.70
C VAL A 182 -4.70 -31.64 -1.21
N GLY A 183 -4.67 -32.31 -2.37
CA GLY A 183 -5.82 -33.02 -2.92
C GLY A 183 -6.81 -32.05 -3.59
N ASP A 184 -8.10 -32.27 -3.38
CA ASP A 184 -9.20 -31.60 -4.07
C ASP A 184 -9.84 -30.47 -3.25
N ALA A 185 -9.10 -29.81 -2.35
CA ALA A 185 -9.64 -28.71 -1.57
C ALA A 185 -10.27 -27.62 -2.47
N GLU A 186 -11.49 -27.20 -2.17
CA GLU A 186 -12.17 -26.19 -2.99
C GLU A 186 -11.48 -24.84 -2.91
N ILE A 187 -11.07 -24.43 -1.71
CA ILE A 187 -10.48 -23.12 -1.46
C ILE A 187 -8.98 -23.28 -1.20
N GLY A 188 -8.18 -22.51 -1.94
CA GLY A 188 -6.75 -22.35 -1.70
C GLY A 188 -6.43 -20.93 -1.27
N VAL A 189 -5.70 -20.77 -0.16
CA VAL A 189 -5.27 -19.45 0.34
C VAL A 189 -3.76 -19.34 0.25
N LEU A 190 -3.28 -18.39 -0.55
CA LEU A 190 -1.89 -17.96 -0.55
C LEU A 190 -1.72 -16.83 0.46
N LEU A 191 -1.10 -17.14 1.60
CA LEU A 191 -0.95 -16.21 2.70
C LEU A 191 0.52 -15.87 2.90
N ASN A 192 0.88 -14.61 2.68
CA ASN A 192 2.19 -14.08 3.06
C ASN A 192 2.12 -13.49 4.48
N VAL A 193 2.91 -14.03 5.43
CA VAL A 193 2.90 -13.65 6.85
C VAL A 193 4.22 -13.05 7.36
N GLY A 194 5.21 -12.81 6.51
CA GLY A 194 6.51 -12.28 6.90
C GLY A 194 7.12 -11.30 5.89
N ASP A 195 8.44 -11.13 6.02
CA ASP A 195 9.25 -10.26 5.18
C ASP A 195 9.46 -10.91 3.81
N PHE A 196 8.48 -10.69 2.93
CA PHE A 196 8.58 -11.18 1.55
C PHE A 196 9.70 -10.47 0.80
N PHE A 197 9.91 -9.17 0.98
CA PHE A 197 10.96 -8.41 0.32
C PHE A 197 12.15 -8.20 1.24
N HIS A 198 13.37 -8.29 0.70
CA HIS A 198 14.57 -8.10 1.50
C HIS A 198 14.86 -6.63 1.85
N ALA A 199 14.55 -5.71 0.92
CA ALA A 199 14.80 -4.28 1.09
C ALA A 199 13.50 -3.47 1.02
N ASP A 200 13.42 -2.44 1.87
CA ASP A 200 12.31 -1.50 1.95
C ASP A 200 12.57 -0.21 1.18
N SER A 201 13.72 -0.05 0.54
CA SER A 201 13.99 1.18 -0.20
C SER A 201 14.96 0.97 -1.36
N SER A 202 14.96 1.93 -2.29
CA SER A 202 15.93 2.00 -3.38
C SER A 202 17.37 2.26 -2.91
N LYS A 203 17.58 2.51 -1.61
CA LYS A 203 18.89 2.62 -0.98
C LYS A 203 19.41 1.29 -0.42
N ASN A 204 18.69 0.19 -0.66
CA ASN A 204 19.01 -1.14 -0.15
C ASN A 204 19.05 -1.15 1.39
N GLU A 205 17.99 -0.61 1.98
CA GLU A 205 17.86 -0.48 3.43
C GLU A 205 16.53 -1.09 3.90
N THR A 206 16.52 -1.67 5.09
CA THR A 206 15.28 -2.05 5.81
C THR A 206 14.55 -0.80 6.32
N THR A 207 13.34 -0.97 6.85
CA THR A 207 12.58 0.12 7.49
C THR A 207 13.38 0.86 8.58
N ALA A 208 14.28 0.18 9.29
CA ALA A 208 15.14 0.78 10.32
C ALA A 208 16.36 1.52 9.74
N GLY A 209 16.59 1.48 8.43
CA GLY A 209 17.77 2.06 7.78
C GLY A 209 18.99 1.15 7.76
N THR A 210 18.85 -0.12 8.15
CA THR A 210 19.95 -1.09 8.08
C THR A 210 20.24 -1.41 6.62
N ARG A 211 21.48 -1.22 6.19
CA ARG A 211 21.92 -1.57 4.83
C ARG A 211 21.96 -3.09 4.68
N VAL A 212 21.52 -3.54 3.52
CA VAL A 212 21.44 -4.95 3.17
C VAL A 212 21.92 -5.21 1.75
N ASP A 213 22.42 -6.42 1.50
CA ASP A 213 22.91 -6.84 0.19
C ASP A 213 21.74 -7.31 -0.69
N VAL A 214 21.64 -6.73 -1.89
CA VAL A 214 20.53 -6.99 -2.81
C VAL A 214 21.04 -7.45 -4.16
N ASP A 215 20.30 -8.35 -4.78
CA ASP A 215 20.65 -8.95 -6.08
C ASP A 215 20.42 -7.95 -7.22
N THR A 216 19.45 -7.04 -7.08
CA THR A 216 19.17 -6.06 -8.13
C THR A 216 18.42 -4.81 -7.65
N ARG A 217 18.10 -3.91 -8.59
CA ARG A 217 17.33 -2.69 -8.35
C ARG A 217 15.92 -3.03 -7.85
N ILE A 218 15.49 -2.38 -6.77
CA ILE A 218 14.22 -2.67 -6.10
C ILE A 218 12.98 -2.68 -7.03
N GLY A 219 12.91 -1.78 -8.02
CA GLY A 219 11.81 -1.77 -8.99
C GLY A 219 11.76 -3.05 -9.85
N LYS A 220 12.91 -3.61 -10.23
CA LYS A 220 13.00 -4.89 -10.93
C LYS A 220 12.58 -6.04 -10.01
N THR A 221 12.99 -6.01 -8.74
CA THR A 221 12.57 -6.99 -7.72
C THR A 221 11.05 -6.99 -7.54
N PHE A 222 10.40 -5.83 -7.42
CA PHE A 222 8.93 -5.73 -7.34
C PHE A 222 8.24 -6.25 -8.60
N LYS A 223 8.76 -5.92 -9.78
CA LYS A 223 8.22 -6.43 -11.05
C LYS A 223 8.32 -7.95 -11.14
N LEU A 224 9.46 -8.53 -10.74
CA LEU A 224 9.65 -9.98 -10.71
C LEU A 224 8.75 -10.66 -9.67
N ALA A 225 8.56 -10.06 -8.50
CA ALA A 225 7.62 -10.56 -7.50
C ALA A 225 6.18 -10.57 -8.01
N GLY A 226 5.73 -9.52 -8.71
CA GLY A 226 4.42 -9.50 -9.36
C GLY A 226 4.23 -10.66 -10.33
N ARG A 227 5.25 -10.94 -11.16
CA ARG A 227 5.26 -12.09 -12.08
C ARG A 227 5.21 -13.42 -11.33
N LEU A 228 5.98 -13.55 -10.25
CA LEU A 228 6.02 -14.75 -9.43
C LEU A 228 4.65 -15.03 -8.81
N PHE A 229 4.06 -14.07 -8.09
CA PHE A 229 2.72 -14.22 -7.50
C PHE A 229 1.65 -14.57 -8.53
N GLN A 230 1.70 -13.98 -9.72
CA GLN A 230 0.81 -14.36 -10.82
C GLN A 230 0.95 -15.84 -11.18
N ILE A 231 2.18 -16.36 -11.32
CA ILE A 231 2.42 -17.77 -11.64
C ILE A 231 1.99 -18.69 -10.49
N LEU A 232 2.23 -18.30 -9.23
CA LEU A 232 1.80 -19.07 -8.05
C LEU A 232 0.27 -19.21 -8.02
N VAL A 233 -0.45 -18.09 -8.20
CA VAL A 233 -1.92 -18.07 -8.25
C VAL A 233 -2.43 -18.89 -9.44
N GLU A 234 -1.81 -18.79 -10.62
CA GLU A 234 -2.16 -19.62 -11.77
C GLU A 234 -2.00 -21.12 -11.51
N LYS A 235 -0.94 -21.53 -10.80
CA LYS A 235 -0.76 -22.93 -10.39
C LYS A 235 -1.84 -23.36 -9.41
N MET A 236 -2.15 -22.52 -8.42
CA MET A 236 -3.20 -22.81 -7.44
C MET A 236 -4.59 -22.94 -8.08
N LEU A 237 -4.93 -22.09 -9.04
CA LEU A 237 -6.21 -22.13 -9.77
C LEU A 237 -6.40 -23.39 -10.64
N LYS A 238 -5.33 -24.18 -10.87
CA LYS A 238 -5.47 -25.52 -11.49
C LYS A 238 -5.98 -26.58 -10.50
N THR A 239 -5.87 -26.31 -9.21
CA THR A 239 -6.17 -27.24 -8.11
C THR A 239 -7.39 -26.80 -7.29
N HIS A 240 -7.57 -25.47 -7.15
CA HIS A 240 -8.62 -24.83 -6.35
C HIS A 240 -9.52 -23.96 -7.24
N LYS A 241 -10.74 -23.66 -6.77
CA LYS A 241 -11.67 -22.75 -7.46
C LYS A 241 -11.38 -21.28 -7.15
#